data_AF-A0A961E6Y2-F1
#
_entry.id   AF-A0A961E6Y2-F1
#
_cell.length_a   1.000
_cell.length_b   1.000
_cell.length_c   1.000
_cell.angle_alpha   90.00
_cell.angle_beta   90.00
_cell.angle_gamma   90.00
#
_symmetry.space_group_name_H-M   'P 1'
#
loop_
_entity.id
_entity.type
_entity.pdbx_description
1 polymer ?
#
loop_
_entity_poly.entity_id
_entity_poly.type
_entity_poly.pdbx_seq_one_letter_code
_entity_poly.pdbx_strand_id
1 'polypeptide(L)'
;MASVAEFPVDGATGPEIKQWAQRSIAAAGALGELPVWTLPESGNATPASLRLRRAALLFLLALPGTVRVDAAAERALQGSAVPHPFDVDEVLRRSSTWHSFFGGGRDAHPGQDVYWQDYYELRGSTDVLVFSGSRRGWGAMIIANFATESCRVTDGMICVASDNPYGERDLTSDNDFLPAVTTIWLAAK
;
A
#
# COMPACT_ATOMS: atom_id res chain seq x y z
N MET A 1 14.82 -15.77 13.24
CA MET A 1 13.37 -15.78 13.60
C MET A 1 12.83 -14.60 12.83
N ALA A 2 11.98 -14.84 11.84
CA ALA A 2 11.51 -13.79 10.92
C ALA A 2 11.04 -12.55 11.70
N SER A 3 11.59 -11.38 11.36
CA SER A 3 11.16 -10.10 11.94
C SER A 3 9.73 -9.78 11.47
N VAL A 4 8.76 -9.98 12.35
CA VAL A 4 7.35 -9.68 12.09
C VAL A 4 7.08 -8.21 12.44
N ALA A 5 6.48 -7.48 11.50
CA ALA A 5 6.09 -6.10 11.66
C ALA A 5 4.60 -5.94 11.37
N GLU A 6 3.83 -5.59 12.40
CA GLU A 6 2.40 -5.32 12.30
C GLU A 6 2.15 -3.86 11.92
N PHE A 7 1.25 -3.63 10.96
CA PHE A 7 0.92 -2.30 10.47
C PHE A 7 0.18 -1.45 11.52
N PRO A 8 0.54 -0.17 11.70
CA PRO A 8 -0.14 0.70 12.67
C PRO A 8 -1.45 1.26 12.09
N VAL A 9 -2.57 0.57 12.31
CA VAL A 9 -3.89 0.96 11.78
C VAL A 9 -4.60 2.10 12.52
N ASP A 10 -4.16 2.50 13.72
CA ASP A 10 -4.92 3.43 14.56
C ASP A 10 -4.22 4.80 14.70
N GLY A 11 -4.65 5.77 13.90
CA GLY A 11 -4.26 7.18 14.06
C GLY A 11 -2.80 7.49 13.72
N ALA A 12 -2.05 6.54 13.17
CA ALA A 12 -0.69 6.76 12.71
C ALA A 12 -0.70 7.70 11.50
N THR A 13 0.11 8.73 11.59
CA THR A 13 0.37 9.68 10.52
C THR A 13 1.24 9.04 9.43
N GLY A 14 1.26 9.62 8.23
CA GLY A 14 2.15 9.22 7.15
C GLY A 14 3.62 9.13 7.58
N PRO A 15 4.20 10.14 8.24
CA PRO A 15 5.57 10.08 8.72
C PRO A 15 5.83 8.93 9.70
N GLU A 16 4.86 8.63 10.58
CA GLU A 16 4.97 7.50 11.52
C GLU A 16 4.93 6.15 10.79
N ILE A 17 4.05 5.99 9.80
CA ILE A 17 3.97 4.78 8.94
C ILE A 17 5.27 4.62 8.14
N LYS A 18 5.79 5.69 7.54
CA LYS A 18 7.07 5.67 6.80
C LYS A 18 8.22 5.26 7.71
N GLN A 19 8.34 5.88 8.87
CA GLN A 19 9.40 5.56 9.83
C GLN A 19 9.26 4.13 10.38
N TRP A 20 8.04 3.64 10.59
CA TRP A 20 7.77 2.25 10.95
C TRP A 20 8.27 1.28 9.88
N ALA A 21 7.96 1.53 8.61
CA ALA A 21 8.39 0.68 7.49
C ALA A 21 9.92 0.65 7.39
N GLN A 22 10.57 1.82 7.41
CA GLN A 22 12.03 1.93 7.32
C GLN A 22 12.74 1.21 8.47
N ARG A 23 12.26 1.37 9.72
CA ARG A 23 12.82 0.67 10.87
C ARG A 23 12.66 -0.85 10.77
N SER A 24 11.49 -1.30 10.30
CA SER A 24 11.20 -2.73 10.14
C SER A 24 12.09 -3.37 9.07
N ILE A 25 12.30 -2.68 7.94
CA ILE A 25 13.22 -3.10 6.88
C ILE A 25 14.66 -3.17 7.41
N ALA A 26 15.12 -2.12 8.10
CA ALA A 26 16.48 -2.07 8.64
C ALA A 26 16.72 -3.15 9.71
N ALA A 27 15.75 -3.38 10.59
CA ALA A 27 15.83 -4.40 11.63
C ALA A 27 15.90 -5.82 11.05
N ALA A 28 15.07 -6.15 10.06
CA ALA A 28 15.14 -7.43 9.37
C ALA A 28 16.47 -7.58 8.60
N GLY A 29 16.91 -6.51 7.93
CA GLY A 29 18.18 -6.47 7.21
C GLY A 29 19.40 -6.72 8.09
N ALA A 30 19.41 -6.18 9.32
CA ALA A 30 20.46 -6.44 10.31
C ALA A 30 20.57 -7.93 10.71
N LEU A 31 19.49 -8.70 10.51
CA LEU A 31 19.45 -10.15 10.74
C LEU A 31 19.71 -10.97 9.45
N GLY A 32 19.93 -10.32 8.30
CA GLY A 32 20.03 -10.98 7.01
C GLY A 32 18.70 -11.56 6.52
N GLU A 33 17.58 -11.05 7.02
CA GLU A 33 16.22 -11.49 6.70
C GLU A 33 15.45 -10.38 5.96
N LEU A 34 14.31 -10.75 5.36
CA LEU A 34 13.31 -9.80 4.89
C LEU A 34 12.18 -9.69 5.93
N PRO A 35 11.50 -8.54 6.05
CA PRO A 35 10.37 -8.39 6.95
C PRO A 35 9.21 -9.32 6.60
N VAL A 36 8.46 -9.73 7.63
CA VAL A 36 7.13 -10.32 7.49
C VAL A 36 6.11 -9.29 7.93
N TRP A 37 5.29 -8.84 6.99
CA TRP A 37 4.26 -7.84 7.23
C TRP A 37 2.95 -8.50 7.66
N THR A 38 2.30 -7.94 8.66
CA THR A 38 0.95 -8.36 9.07
C THR A 38 0.03 -7.17 9.20
N LEU A 39 -1.25 -7.41 8.92
CA LEU A 39 -2.30 -6.53 9.38
C LEU A 39 -2.68 -6.92 10.81
N PRO A 40 -3.02 -5.96 11.66
CA PRO A 40 -3.50 -6.25 13.00
C PRO A 40 -4.81 -7.04 12.96
N GLU A 41 -5.07 -7.78 14.04
CA GLU A 41 -6.31 -8.52 14.21
C GLU A 41 -7.52 -7.59 14.09
N SER A 42 -8.53 -8.05 13.38
CA SER A 42 -9.73 -7.28 13.15
C SER A 42 -10.66 -7.34 14.36
N GLY A 43 -10.72 -6.26 15.13
CA GLY A 43 -11.82 -5.99 16.07
C GLY A 43 -13.11 -5.56 15.34
N ASN A 44 -14.02 -4.90 16.07
CA ASN A 44 -15.28 -4.34 15.54
C ASN A 44 -15.07 -3.58 14.20
N ALA A 45 -15.40 -4.24 13.09
CA ALA A 45 -15.16 -3.70 11.76
C ALA A 45 -16.22 -2.67 11.37
N THR A 46 -15.79 -1.44 11.15
CA THR A 46 -16.60 -0.38 10.55
C THR A 46 -16.25 -0.25 9.06
N PRO A 47 -17.11 0.34 8.22
CA PRO A 47 -16.77 0.57 6.81
C PRO A 47 -15.44 1.34 6.63
N ALA A 48 -15.16 2.30 7.52
CA ALA A 48 -13.93 3.08 7.50
C ALA A 48 -12.70 2.23 7.84
N SER A 49 -12.77 1.39 8.89
CA SER A 49 -11.65 0.51 9.25
C SER A 49 -11.40 -0.58 8.21
N LEU A 50 -12.44 -1.08 7.54
CA LEU A 50 -12.30 -2.00 6.41
C LEU A 50 -11.59 -1.34 5.21
N ARG A 51 -11.93 -0.09 4.90
CA ARG A 51 -11.28 0.67 3.82
C ARG A 51 -9.80 0.91 4.13
N LEU A 52 -9.49 1.34 5.35
CA LEU A 52 -8.11 1.51 5.81
C LEU A 52 -7.32 0.21 5.72
N ARG A 53 -7.93 -0.90 6.14
CA ARG A 53 -7.29 -2.21 6.10
C ARG A 53 -7.00 -2.68 4.67
N ARG A 54 -7.87 -2.40 3.69
CA ARG A 54 -7.58 -2.66 2.26
C ARG A 54 -6.45 -1.78 1.73
N ALA A 55 -6.44 -0.50 2.06
CA ALA A 55 -5.37 0.43 1.69
C ALA A 55 -4.02 -0.04 2.26
N ALA A 56 -3.99 -0.34 3.57
CA ALA A 56 -2.84 -0.90 4.26
C ALA A 56 -2.37 -2.21 3.62
N LEU A 57 -3.28 -3.15 3.30
CA LEU A 57 -2.92 -4.41 2.64
C LEU A 57 -2.16 -4.16 1.34
N LEU A 58 -2.69 -3.32 0.46
CA LEU A 58 -2.09 -3.05 -0.84
C LEU A 58 -0.75 -2.29 -0.71
N PHE A 59 -0.62 -1.43 0.31
CA PHE A 59 0.64 -0.78 0.67
C PHE A 59 1.70 -1.80 1.10
N LEU A 60 1.35 -2.72 2.02
CA LEU A 60 2.24 -3.77 2.51
C LEU A 60 2.69 -4.73 1.40
N LEU A 61 1.80 -5.07 0.48
CA LEU A 61 2.09 -5.92 -0.67
C LEU A 61 3.12 -5.33 -1.63
N ALA A 62 3.39 -4.02 -1.53
CA ALA A 62 4.40 -3.35 -2.34
C ALA A 62 5.73 -3.14 -1.61
N LEU A 63 5.78 -3.33 -0.29
CA LEU A 63 7.00 -3.26 0.49
C LEU A 63 7.84 -4.53 0.31
N PRO A 64 9.18 -4.43 0.42
CA PRO A 64 10.05 -5.61 0.37
C PRO A 64 9.74 -6.54 1.54
N GLY A 65 9.56 -7.83 1.25
CA GLY A 65 9.25 -8.85 2.24
C GLY A 65 8.04 -9.68 1.88
N THR A 66 7.46 -10.36 2.87
CA THR A 66 6.29 -11.22 2.68
C THR A 66 5.14 -10.72 3.53
N VAL A 67 3.96 -10.59 2.95
CA VAL A 67 2.73 -10.31 3.69
C VAL A 67 2.13 -11.62 4.17
N ARG A 68 1.96 -11.77 5.49
CA ARG A 68 1.19 -12.87 6.09
C ARG A 68 -0.25 -12.39 6.27
N VAL A 69 -1.13 -12.88 5.40
CA VAL A 69 -2.55 -12.55 5.39
C VAL A 69 -3.38 -13.83 5.43
N ASP A 70 -4.38 -13.87 6.31
CA ASP A 70 -5.43 -14.88 6.25
C ASP A 70 -6.53 -14.38 5.30
N ALA A 71 -6.44 -14.77 4.03
CA ALA A 71 -7.38 -14.34 3.00
C ALA A 71 -8.83 -14.78 3.29
N ALA A 72 -9.03 -15.89 4.01
CA ALA A 72 -10.37 -16.33 4.39
C ALA A 72 -10.98 -15.43 5.47
N ALA A 73 -10.19 -15.07 6.48
CA ALA A 73 -10.60 -14.11 7.50
C ALA A 73 -10.84 -12.71 6.91
N GLU A 74 -9.96 -12.23 6.02
CA GLU A 74 -10.15 -10.96 5.32
C GLU A 74 -11.46 -10.91 4.53
N ARG A 75 -11.74 -11.99 3.77
CA ARG A 75 -12.96 -12.09 2.97
C ARG A 75 -14.20 -12.08 3.85
N ALA A 76 -14.17 -12.83 4.96
CA ALA A 76 -15.28 -12.87 5.92
C ALA A 76 -15.52 -11.48 6.56
N LEU A 77 -14.44 -10.78 6.88
CA LEU A 77 -14.50 -9.46 7.52
C LEU A 77 -15.00 -8.37 6.56
N GLN A 78 -14.53 -8.38 5.33
CA GLN A 78 -14.94 -7.42 4.29
C GLN A 78 -16.38 -7.66 3.82
N GLY A 79 -16.82 -8.91 3.85
CA GLY A 79 -18.17 -9.32 3.43
C GLY A 79 -18.41 -9.12 1.94
N SER A 80 -19.65 -9.33 1.50
CA SER A 80 -20.05 -9.20 0.09
C SER A 80 -20.30 -7.76 -0.37
N ALA A 81 -20.11 -6.78 0.51
CA ALA A 81 -20.42 -5.38 0.25
C ALA A 81 -19.25 -4.62 -0.41
N VAL A 82 -18.04 -5.19 -0.43
CA VAL A 82 -16.90 -4.56 -1.11
C VAL A 82 -17.11 -4.65 -2.62
N PRO A 83 -17.10 -3.53 -3.35
CA PRO A 83 -17.25 -3.54 -4.80
C PRO A 83 -16.06 -4.23 -5.45
N HIS A 84 -16.33 -5.05 -6.47
CA HIS A 84 -15.28 -5.50 -7.39
C HIS A 84 -14.77 -4.29 -8.20
N PRO A 85 -13.45 -4.14 -8.47
CA PRO A 85 -12.35 -5.10 -8.25
C PRO A 85 -11.55 -4.91 -6.94
N PHE A 86 -12.14 -4.36 -5.89
CA PHE A 86 -11.42 -3.97 -4.66
C PHE A 86 -11.48 -5.02 -3.55
N ASP A 87 -12.11 -6.17 -3.80
CA ASP A 87 -12.14 -7.29 -2.87
C ASP A 87 -10.73 -7.89 -2.67
N VAL A 88 -10.53 -8.55 -1.51
CA VAL A 88 -9.22 -9.07 -1.11
C VAL A 88 -8.61 -10.03 -2.14
N ASP A 89 -9.44 -10.86 -2.78
CA ASP A 89 -8.96 -11.86 -3.74
C ASP A 89 -8.43 -11.19 -5.00
N GLU A 90 -9.17 -10.21 -5.52
CA GLU A 90 -8.75 -9.45 -6.69
C GLU A 90 -7.53 -8.58 -6.41
N VAL A 91 -7.43 -7.96 -5.22
CA VAL A 91 -6.25 -7.22 -4.77
C VAL A 91 -5.02 -8.13 -4.71
N LEU A 92 -5.13 -9.31 -4.08
CA LEU A 92 -4.02 -10.29 -4.01
C LEU A 92 -3.64 -10.84 -5.39
N ARG A 93 -4.63 -11.13 -6.25
CA ARG A 93 -4.40 -11.65 -7.61
C ARG A 93 -3.71 -10.62 -8.51
N ARG A 94 -4.20 -9.38 -8.51
CA ARG A 94 -3.62 -8.30 -9.33
C ARG A 94 -2.25 -7.89 -8.82
N SER A 95 -2.10 -7.69 -7.51
CA SER A 95 -0.79 -7.37 -6.92
C SER A 95 0.24 -8.45 -7.26
N SER A 96 -0.09 -9.74 -7.12
CA SER A 96 0.83 -10.84 -7.50
C SER A 96 1.24 -10.79 -8.98
N THR A 97 0.30 -10.49 -9.88
CA THR A 97 0.57 -10.33 -11.31
C THR A 97 1.59 -9.21 -11.54
N TRP A 98 1.33 -8.03 -10.98
CA TRP A 98 2.15 -6.84 -11.18
C TRP A 98 3.47 -6.84 -10.39
N HIS A 99 3.53 -7.57 -9.27
CA HIS A 99 4.72 -7.71 -8.44
C HIS A 99 5.87 -8.40 -9.19
N SER A 100 5.56 -9.28 -10.16
CA SER A 100 6.54 -9.86 -11.07
C SER A 100 7.00 -8.90 -12.18
N PHE A 101 6.17 -7.92 -12.55
CA PHE A 101 6.46 -6.97 -13.64
C PHE A 101 7.27 -5.75 -13.18
N PHE A 102 7.12 -5.31 -11.93
CA PHE A 102 7.71 -4.05 -11.45
C PHE A 102 8.92 -4.19 -10.53
N GLY A 103 9.51 -5.39 -10.43
CA GLY A 103 10.78 -5.61 -9.73
C GLY A 103 10.76 -5.42 -8.21
N GLY A 104 9.60 -5.12 -7.61
CA GLY A 104 9.48 -4.78 -6.19
C GLY A 104 9.79 -5.92 -5.21
N GLY A 105 9.65 -7.19 -5.64
CA GLY A 105 10.01 -8.29 -4.75
C GLY A 105 10.60 -9.54 -5.40
N ARG A 106 10.91 -9.55 -6.71
CA ARG A 106 11.84 -10.57 -7.24
C ARG A 106 13.30 -10.25 -6.90
N ASP A 107 13.63 -8.98 -6.77
CA ASP A 107 14.99 -8.50 -6.49
C ASP A 107 15.15 -8.00 -5.04
N ALA A 108 14.13 -8.21 -4.19
CA ALA A 108 14.18 -7.84 -2.78
C ALA A 108 15.30 -8.59 -2.07
N HIS A 109 16.18 -7.86 -1.39
CA HIS A 109 17.26 -8.41 -0.58
C HIS A 109 17.26 -7.84 0.83
N PRO A 110 17.80 -8.56 1.83
CA PRO A 110 17.86 -8.08 3.22
C PRO A 110 18.45 -6.67 3.33
N GLY A 111 17.74 -5.79 4.04
CA GLY A 111 18.15 -4.39 4.24
C GLY A 111 17.93 -3.47 3.04
N GLN A 112 17.33 -3.95 1.95
CA GLN A 112 16.90 -3.08 0.84
C GLN A 112 15.74 -2.20 1.29
N ASP A 113 15.97 -0.89 1.40
CA ASP A 113 14.91 0.10 1.54
C ASP A 113 14.27 0.41 0.17
N VAL A 114 13.08 0.99 0.21
CA VAL A 114 12.38 1.53 -0.96
C VAL A 114 12.82 2.96 -1.24
N TYR A 115 12.59 3.42 -2.47
CA TYR A 115 12.84 4.81 -2.81
C TYR A 115 11.62 5.67 -2.47
N TRP A 116 11.63 6.27 -1.28
CA TRP A 116 10.62 7.22 -0.82
C TRP A 116 10.69 8.54 -1.61
N GLN A 117 9.52 9.08 -1.95
CA GLN A 117 9.37 10.35 -2.66
C GLN A 117 8.65 11.37 -1.76
N ASP A 118 9.42 12.32 -1.24
CA ASP A 118 8.95 13.28 -0.24
C ASP A 118 8.21 14.49 -0.84
N TYR A 119 7.94 14.47 -2.14
CA TYR A 119 7.31 15.57 -2.87
C TYR A 119 5.94 15.97 -2.30
N TYR A 120 5.13 14.98 -1.90
CA TYR A 120 3.78 15.23 -1.35
C TYR A 120 3.83 15.78 0.08
N GLU A 121 4.74 15.26 0.90
CA GLU A 121 5.01 15.76 2.25
C GLU A 121 5.42 17.24 2.20
N LEU A 122 6.35 17.61 1.31
CA LEU A 122 6.80 18.99 1.11
C LEU A 122 5.71 19.96 0.62
N ARG A 123 4.57 19.43 0.13
CA ARG A 123 3.41 20.22 -0.30
C ARG A 123 2.27 20.22 0.72
N GLY A 124 2.50 19.70 1.93
CA GLY A 124 1.52 19.68 3.02
C GLY A 124 0.59 18.46 3.01
N SER A 125 0.81 17.49 2.12
CA SER A 125 0.11 16.20 2.13
C SER A 125 0.92 15.16 2.93
N THR A 126 1.04 15.38 4.24
CA THR A 126 1.92 14.60 5.13
C THR A 126 1.50 13.13 5.25
N ASP A 127 0.21 12.83 5.14
CA ASP A 127 -0.33 11.47 5.24
C ASP A 127 -0.41 10.74 3.89
N VAL A 128 0.26 11.29 2.87
CA VAL A 128 0.36 10.67 1.54
C VAL A 128 1.78 10.15 1.35
N LEU A 129 1.88 8.82 1.29
CA LEU A 129 3.14 8.12 1.12
C LEU A 129 3.34 7.71 -0.32
N VAL A 130 4.51 8.02 -0.85
CA VAL A 130 4.91 7.64 -2.20
C VAL A 130 6.26 6.97 -2.19
N PHE A 131 6.35 5.81 -2.82
CA PHE A 131 7.62 5.12 -2.99
C PHE A 131 7.64 4.23 -4.24
N SER A 132 8.84 3.79 -4.62
CA SER A 132 9.05 2.77 -5.65
C SER A 132 10.05 1.70 -5.19
N GLY A 133 9.92 0.48 -5.73
CA GLY A 133 10.77 -0.65 -5.36
C GLY A 133 12.23 -0.53 -5.83
N SER A 134 12.54 0.34 -6.79
CA SER A 134 13.92 0.60 -7.23
C SER A 134 14.17 2.06 -7.61
N ARG A 135 15.42 2.49 -7.41
CA ARG A 135 15.91 3.82 -7.82
C ARG A 135 16.32 3.89 -9.30
N ARG A 136 16.45 2.74 -9.99
CA ARG A 136 17.09 2.62 -11.32
C ARG A 136 16.18 2.08 -12.43
N GLY A 137 14.91 1.79 -12.14
CA GLY A 137 14.00 1.19 -13.11
C GLY A 137 12.69 1.95 -13.27
N TRP A 138 12.04 1.74 -14.42
CA TRP A 138 10.64 2.08 -14.68
C TRP A 138 9.75 1.10 -13.88
N GLY A 139 9.68 1.29 -12.57
CA GLY A 139 8.82 0.51 -11.67
C GLY A 139 7.49 1.23 -11.41
N ALA A 140 6.48 0.49 -10.95
CA ALA A 140 5.27 1.12 -10.45
C ALA A 140 5.59 2.05 -9.28
N MET A 141 4.99 3.24 -9.31
CA MET A 141 4.92 4.16 -8.19
C MET A 141 3.77 3.73 -7.30
N ILE A 142 4.03 3.57 -6.02
CA ILE A 142 3.01 3.25 -5.04
C ILE A 142 2.61 4.56 -4.41
N ILE A 143 1.32 4.86 -4.40
CA ILE A 143 0.77 6.06 -3.77
C ILE A 143 -0.28 5.60 -2.78
N ALA A 144 -0.05 5.85 -1.49
CA ALA A 144 -0.96 5.54 -0.41
C ALA A 144 -1.40 6.83 0.28
N ASN A 145 -2.66 7.20 0.10
CA ASN A 145 -3.28 8.31 0.81
C ASN A 145 -3.95 7.77 2.08
N PHE A 146 -3.28 7.95 3.23
CA PHE A 146 -3.85 7.62 4.54
C PHE A 146 -4.52 8.83 5.21
N ALA A 147 -4.56 9.98 4.53
CA ALA A 147 -5.26 11.16 5.01
C ALA A 147 -6.79 10.94 5.04
N THR A 148 -7.47 11.80 5.77
CA THR A 148 -8.94 11.89 5.80
C THR A 148 -9.53 12.61 4.57
N GLU A 149 -8.68 13.22 3.75
CA GLU A 149 -9.07 14.01 2.58
C GLU A 149 -8.43 13.46 1.29
N SER A 150 -9.01 13.80 0.14
CA SER A 150 -8.42 13.47 -1.16
C SER A 150 -7.14 14.29 -1.39
N CYS A 151 -6.13 13.68 -2.01
CA CYS A 151 -4.89 14.37 -2.38
C CYS A 151 -4.71 14.38 -3.90
N ARG A 152 -4.10 15.44 -4.43
CA ARG A 152 -3.66 15.43 -5.84
C ARG A 152 -2.57 14.39 -6.02
N VAL A 153 -2.61 13.62 -7.10
CA VAL A 153 -1.55 12.64 -7.40
C VAL A 153 -1.04 12.81 -8.83
N THR A 154 0.08 12.16 -9.13
CA THR A 154 0.66 12.20 -10.47
C THR A 154 -0.18 11.32 -11.39
N ASP A 155 -0.35 11.74 -12.64
CA ASP A 155 -1.07 10.97 -13.64
C ASP A 155 -0.30 9.69 -14.04
N GLY A 156 -1.03 8.65 -14.42
CA GLY A 156 -0.48 7.37 -14.82
C GLY A 156 -1.55 6.30 -15.03
N MET A 157 -1.12 5.08 -15.37
CA MET A 157 -2.01 3.93 -15.49
C MET A 157 -2.17 3.24 -14.13
N ILE A 158 -3.39 3.22 -13.59
CA ILE A 158 -3.68 2.46 -12.37
C ILE A 158 -3.64 0.96 -12.67
N CYS A 159 -2.68 0.28 -12.09
CA CYS A 159 -2.50 -1.16 -12.20
C CYS A 159 -3.35 -1.92 -11.16
N VAL A 160 -3.36 -1.40 -9.92
CA VAL A 160 -4.09 -1.95 -8.77
C VAL A 160 -4.56 -0.79 -7.90
N ALA A 161 -5.74 -0.91 -7.31
CA ALA A 161 -6.28 0.05 -6.35
C ALA A 161 -6.94 -0.70 -5.18
N SER A 162 -6.88 -0.14 -3.98
CA SER A 162 -7.50 -0.72 -2.78
C SER A 162 -8.97 -0.34 -2.61
N ASP A 163 -9.44 0.66 -3.35
CA ASP A 163 -10.81 1.17 -3.40
C ASP A 163 -10.98 1.95 -4.71
N ASN A 164 -12.17 2.51 -4.97
CA ASN A 164 -12.44 3.31 -6.16
C ASN A 164 -11.48 4.50 -6.25
N PRO A 165 -10.51 4.49 -7.18
CA PRO A 165 -9.44 5.48 -7.19
C PRO A 165 -9.86 6.80 -7.84
N TYR A 166 -11.02 6.85 -8.48
CA TYR A 166 -11.57 8.05 -9.12
C TYR A 166 -12.55 8.82 -8.20
N GLY A 167 -12.84 8.24 -7.03
CA GLY A 167 -13.83 8.78 -6.10
C GLY A 167 -15.25 8.80 -6.69
N GLU A 168 -16.11 9.65 -6.14
CA GLU A 168 -17.52 9.76 -6.55
C GLU A 168 -17.74 10.73 -7.72
N ARG A 169 -16.74 11.55 -8.07
CA ARG A 169 -16.94 12.78 -8.85
C ARG A 169 -16.31 12.83 -10.23
N ASP A 170 -15.42 11.92 -10.58
CA ASP A 170 -14.76 11.95 -11.89
C ASP A 170 -14.69 10.55 -12.52
N LEU A 171 -15.09 10.43 -13.78
CA LEU A 171 -15.00 9.20 -14.58
C LEU A 171 -13.98 9.35 -15.71
N THR A 172 -13.31 10.50 -15.80
CA THR A 172 -12.24 10.70 -16.77
C THR A 172 -11.02 9.88 -16.35
N SER A 173 -10.29 9.32 -17.32
CA SER A 173 -9.19 8.37 -17.09
C SER A 173 -7.96 8.96 -16.40
N ASP A 174 -8.07 10.19 -15.90
CA ASP A 174 -6.99 11.00 -15.39
C ASP A 174 -7.14 11.02 -13.87
N ASN A 175 -6.23 10.33 -13.18
CA ASN A 175 -6.31 10.17 -11.72
C ASN A 175 -5.71 11.40 -11.05
N ASP A 176 -6.27 12.59 -11.32
CA ASP A 176 -5.73 13.85 -10.79
C ASP A 176 -5.81 13.92 -9.26
N PHE A 177 -6.75 13.16 -8.68
CA PHE A 177 -6.96 13.08 -7.24
C PHE A 177 -7.12 11.62 -6.79
N LEU A 178 -6.40 11.27 -5.73
CA LEU A 178 -6.56 10.01 -5.02
C LEU A 178 -7.45 10.24 -3.80
N PRO A 179 -8.60 9.56 -3.68
CA PRO A 179 -9.47 9.67 -2.52
C PRO A 179 -8.77 9.34 -1.20
N ALA A 180 -9.33 9.86 -0.10
CA ALA A 180 -8.93 9.52 1.26
C ALA A 180 -8.86 8.00 1.46
N VAL A 181 -7.93 7.54 2.29
CA VAL A 181 -7.81 6.12 2.67
C VAL A 181 -7.81 5.19 1.45
N THR A 182 -6.94 5.46 0.49
CA THR A 182 -6.83 4.70 -0.77
C THR A 182 -5.37 4.54 -1.17
N THR A 183 -5.01 3.33 -1.58
CA THR A 183 -3.70 3.00 -2.12
C THR A 183 -3.84 2.58 -3.57
N ILE A 184 -2.92 3.03 -4.42
CA ILE A 184 -2.82 2.63 -5.83
C ILE A 184 -1.39 2.24 -6.18
N TRP A 185 -1.28 1.32 -7.14
CA TRP A 185 -0.04 1.04 -7.86
C TRP A 185 -0.18 1.66 -9.25
N LEU A 186 0.71 2.60 -9.56
CA LEU A 186 0.65 3.45 -10.74
C LEU A 186 1.84 3.16 -11.66
N ALA A 187 1.58 2.82 -12.92
CA ALA A 187 2.61 2.74 -13.95
C ALA A 187 2.65 4.02 -14.78
N ALA A 188 3.82 4.32 -15.36
CA ALA A 188 3.93 5.39 -16.36
C ALA A 188 3.05 5.07 -17.59
N LYS A 189 2.43 6.10 -18.18
CA LYS A 189 1.71 6.02 -19.46
C LYS A 189 2.68 5.94 -20.63
#